data_AF-A0A5C5WFL0-F1
#
_entry.id   AF-A0A5C5WFL0-F1
#
_cell.length_a   1.000
_cell.length_b   1.000
_cell.length_c   1.000
_cell.angle_alpha   90.00
_cell.angle_beta   90.00
_cell.angle_gamma   90.00
#
_symmetry.space_group_name_H-M   'P 1'
#
loop_
_entity.id
_entity.type
_entity.pdbx_description
1 polymer ?
#
loop_
_entity_poly.entity_id
_entity_poly.type
_entity_poly.pdbx_seq_one_letter_code
_entity_poly.pdbx_strand_id
1 'polypeptide(L)'
;MPLDSINFNAFTFDKYFWEGKHAIPWLAAVVEIVIDGDPTRIPDTQRSILAFVHDLPSSTRETLQQYIYDEYQSEIYGAYSGGDDVTPPISGPTDIWNLISEPGVAISDIAEPERHFVVSFECVWDPEHGLSILFNDRGEPVDIGGQGDHF
;
A
#
# COMPACT_ATOMS: atom_id res chain seq x y z
N MET A 1 -19.19 -8.09 5.95
CA MET A 1 -18.85 -8.58 7.31
C MET A 1 -18.87 -7.41 8.26
N PRO A 2 -19.04 -7.59 9.59
CA PRO A 2 -19.20 -6.45 10.49
C PRO A 2 -17.86 -5.73 10.68
N LEU A 3 -17.90 -4.40 10.74
CA LEU A 3 -16.78 -3.47 10.97
C LEU A 3 -16.06 -3.66 12.34
N ASP A 4 -16.38 -4.74 13.07
CA ASP A 4 -16.03 -4.95 14.47
C ASP A 4 -14.55 -5.33 14.67
N SER A 5 -13.81 -5.69 13.61
CA SER A 5 -12.38 -6.00 13.69
C SER A 5 -11.49 -4.75 13.76
N ILE A 6 -11.99 -3.58 13.34
CA ILE A 6 -11.21 -2.33 13.27
C ILE A 6 -11.65 -1.37 14.37
N ASN A 7 -10.73 -1.06 15.28
CA ASN A 7 -10.95 -0.04 16.31
C ASN A 7 -10.66 1.36 15.77
N PHE A 8 -11.65 1.98 15.12
CA PHE A 8 -11.52 3.36 14.61
C PHE A 8 -11.29 4.41 15.71
N ASN A 9 -11.56 4.10 16.99
CA ASN A 9 -11.26 5.03 18.09
C ASN A 9 -9.75 5.10 18.41
N ALA A 10 -8.94 4.19 17.85
CA ALA A 10 -7.49 4.25 17.97
C ALA A 10 -6.83 5.21 16.96
N PHE A 11 -7.60 5.75 16.02
CA PHE A 11 -7.11 6.70 15.03
C PHE A 11 -7.10 8.11 15.62
N THR A 12 -6.05 8.86 15.34
CA THR A 12 -5.90 10.26 15.74
C THR A 12 -5.91 11.14 14.51
N PHE A 13 -6.62 12.26 14.58
CA PHE A 13 -6.58 13.26 13.52
C PHE A 13 -5.36 14.18 13.72
N ASP A 14 -4.49 14.27 12.70
CA ASP A 14 -3.41 15.26 12.63
C ASP A 14 -3.45 15.98 11.28
N LYS A 15 -3.32 17.32 11.32
CA LYS A 15 -3.38 18.28 10.20
C LYS A 15 -4.60 18.12 9.28
N TYR A 16 -4.64 17.07 8.45
CA TYR A 16 -5.62 16.81 7.40
C TYR A 16 -6.03 15.33 7.27
N PHE A 17 -5.48 14.44 8.09
CA PHE A 17 -5.65 13.01 7.96
C PHE A 17 -5.89 12.34 9.31
N TRP A 18 -6.61 11.22 9.26
CA TRP A 18 -6.70 10.28 10.36
C TRP A 18 -5.58 9.25 10.22
N GLU A 19 -4.78 9.12 11.27
CA GLU A 19 -3.64 8.20 11.31
C GLU A 19 -3.85 7.17 12.41
N GLY A 20 -3.47 5.92 12.14
CA GLY A 20 -3.54 4.85 13.11
C GLY A 20 -2.73 3.64 12.67
N LYS A 21 -2.44 2.73 13.61
CA LYS A 21 -1.80 1.45 13.28
C LYS A 21 -2.80 0.31 13.36
N HIS A 22 -2.80 -0.56 12.36
CA HIS A 22 -3.71 -1.70 12.30
C HIS A 22 -3.03 -2.94 11.71
N ALA A 23 -3.40 -4.13 12.20
CA ALA A 23 -2.93 -5.38 11.62
C ALA A 23 -3.67 -5.67 10.32
N ILE A 24 -2.96 -5.85 9.21
CA ILE A 24 -3.54 -6.24 7.93
C ILE A 24 -3.11 -7.67 7.63
N PRO A 25 -4.01 -8.67 7.77
CA PRO A 25 -3.64 -10.08 7.76
C PRO A 25 -2.90 -10.53 6.49
N TRP A 26 -3.35 -10.10 5.31
CA TRP A 26 -2.73 -10.48 4.04
C TRP A 26 -1.36 -9.81 3.83
N LEU A 27 -1.11 -8.65 4.45
CA LEU A 27 0.23 -8.04 4.49
C LEU A 27 1.14 -8.67 5.55
N ALA A 28 0.62 -9.53 6.41
CA ALA A 28 1.35 -10.17 7.51
C ALA A 28 2.10 -9.15 8.40
N ALA A 29 1.53 -7.95 8.55
CA ALA A 29 2.17 -6.83 9.23
C ALA A 29 1.15 -5.97 9.98
N VAL A 30 1.65 -5.24 11.00
CA VAL A 30 0.97 -4.06 11.53
C VAL A 30 1.45 -2.88 10.72
N VAL A 31 0.52 -2.23 10.03
CA VAL A 31 0.80 -1.15 9.08
C VAL A 31 0.33 0.18 9.63
N GLU A 32 0.97 1.25 9.16
CA GLU A 32 0.42 2.59 9.29
C GLU A 32 -0.74 2.76 8.31
N ILE A 33 -1.86 3.29 8.81
CA ILE A 33 -3.06 3.59 8.03
C ILE A 33 -3.23 5.10 8.05
N VAL A 34 -3.28 5.71 6.87
CA VAL A 34 -3.59 7.13 6.68
C VAL A 34 -4.92 7.23 5.93
N ILE A 35 -5.82 8.07 6.42
CA ILE A 35 -7.13 8.28 5.80
C ILE A 35 -7.36 9.78 5.67
N ASP A 36 -7.47 10.28 4.43
CA ASP A 36 -7.81 11.67 4.18
C ASP A 36 -9.17 11.98 4.79
N GLY A 37 -9.36 13.16 5.39
CA GLY A 37 -10.71 13.52 5.77
C GLY A 37 -10.88 14.70 6.71
N ASP A 38 -12.09 14.75 7.25
CA ASP A 38 -12.57 15.80 8.12
C ASP A 38 -12.20 15.50 9.60
N PRO A 39 -11.82 16.52 10.39
CA PRO A 39 -11.43 16.36 11.80
C PRO A 39 -12.51 15.80 12.73
N THR A 40 -13.78 15.80 12.34
CA THR A 40 -14.88 15.39 13.21
C THR A 40 -15.11 13.89 13.22
N ARG A 41 -14.90 13.21 12.08
CA ARG A 41 -15.00 11.75 11.95
C ARG A 41 -14.41 11.26 10.64
N ILE A 42 -13.98 10.00 10.63
CA ILE A 42 -13.75 9.23 9.40
C ILE A 42 -15.11 8.90 8.74
N PRO A 43 -15.36 9.33 7.48
CA PRO A 43 -16.51 8.94 6.66
C PRO A 43 -16.78 7.43 6.58
N ASP A 44 -18.05 7.05 6.48
CA ASP A 44 -18.48 5.64 6.45
C ASP A 44 -17.99 4.90 5.19
N THR A 45 -17.82 5.63 4.08
CA THR A 45 -17.24 5.10 2.83
C THR A 45 -15.80 4.64 3.04
N GLN A 46 -14.96 5.49 3.63
CA GLN A 46 -13.57 5.17 3.93
C GLN A 46 -13.42 4.09 5.00
N ARG A 47 -14.31 4.07 6.01
CA ARG A 47 -14.40 2.94 6.96
C ARG A 47 -14.69 1.62 6.24
N SER A 48 -15.60 1.64 5.27
CA SER A 48 -15.90 0.48 4.44
C SER A 48 -14.74 0.07 3.54
N ILE A 49 -13.92 1.02 3.05
CA ILE A 49 -12.71 0.71 2.28
C ILE A 49 -11.69 0.04 3.19
N LEU A 50 -11.42 0.57 4.38
CA LEU A 50 -10.46 -0.07 5.30
C LEU A 50 -10.90 -1.47 5.72
N ALA A 51 -12.20 -1.68 5.94
CA ALA A 51 -12.75 -3.02 6.20
C ALA A 51 -12.56 -3.96 5.01
N PHE A 52 -12.77 -3.45 3.79
CA PHE A 52 -12.47 -4.20 2.59
C PHE A 52 -10.98 -4.57 2.48
N VAL A 53 -10.07 -3.62 2.70
CA VAL A 53 -8.61 -3.85 2.72
C VAL A 53 -8.23 -4.90 3.76
N HIS A 54 -8.79 -4.84 4.96
CA HIS A 54 -8.54 -5.82 6.02
C HIS A 54 -8.98 -7.24 5.63
N ASP A 55 -10.13 -7.36 4.96
CA ASP A 55 -10.78 -8.64 4.63
C ASP A 55 -10.28 -9.26 3.31
N LEU A 56 -9.32 -8.63 2.62
CA LEU A 56 -8.73 -9.19 1.40
C LEU A 56 -8.11 -10.57 1.68
N PRO A 57 -8.23 -11.51 0.73
CA PRO A 57 -7.72 -12.87 0.91
C PRO A 57 -6.19 -12.90 1.01
N SER A 58 -5.63 -13.91 1.67
CA SER A 58 -4.17 -14.09 1.75
C SER A 58 -3.50 -14.22 0.38
N SER A 59 -4.23 -14.68 -0.64
CA SER A 59 -3.75 -14.72 -2.03
C SER A 59 -3.45 -13.34 -2.62
N THR A 60 -4.03 -12.25 -2.08
CA THR A 60 -3.71 -10.88 -2.50
C THR A 60 -2.23 -10.58 -2.33
N ARG A 61 -1.58 -11.15 -1.30
CA ARG A 61 -0.14 -11.02 -1.10
C ARG A 61 0.66 -11.61 -2.26
N GLU A 62 0.25 -12.79 -2.73
CA GLU A 62 0.90 -13.49 -3.84
C GLU A 62 0.72 -12.71 -5.15
N THR A 63 -0.48 -12.18 -5.38
CA THR A 63 -0.77 -11.29 -6.53
C THR A 63 0.09 -10.03 -6.49
N LEU A 64 0.15 -9.33 -5.35
CA LEU A 64 0.96 -8.12 -5.18
C LEU A 64 2.45 -8.42 -5.39
N GLN A 65 2.94 -9.52 -4.83
CA GLN A 65 4.33 -9.95 -4.99
C GLN A 65 4.69 -10.15 -6.46
N GLN A 66 3.84 -10.86 -7.21
CA GLN A 66 4.06 -11.08 -8.64
C GLN A 66 4.03 -9.76 -9.41
N TYR A 67 3.07 -8.90 -9.11
CA TYR A 67 2.92 -7.60 -9.76
C TYR A 67 4.17 -6.71 -9.58
N ILE A 68 4.66 -6.55 -8.35
CA ILE A 68 5.87 -5.78 -8.07
C ILE A 68 7.10 -6.42 -8.75
N TYR A 69 7.19 -7.75 -8.75
CA TYR A 69 8.30 -8.44 -9.41
C TYR A 69 8.34 -8.18 -10.91
N ASP A 70 7.19 -8.26 -11.59
CA ASP A 70 7.11 -8.05 -13.03
C ASP A 70 7.54 -6.61 -13.39
N GLU A 71 7.05 -5.62 -12.66
CA GLU A 71 7.42 -4.20 -12.81
C GLU A 71 8.90 -3.94 -12.48
N TYR A 72 9.41 -4.57 -11.42
CA TYR A 72 10.82 -4.49 -11.06
C TYR A 72 11.71 -5.05 -12.17
N GLN A 73 11.32 -6.16 -12.81
CA GLN A 73 12.10 -6.75 -13.90
C GLN A 73 12.02 -5.94 -15.20
N SER A 74 10.90 -5.29 -15.50
CA SER A 74 10.72 -4.52 -16.73
C SER A 74 11.36 -3.13 -16.66
N GLU A 75 11.12 -2.40 -15.58
CA GLU A 75 11.42 -0.97 -15.53
C GLU A 75 12.62 -0.61 -14.65
N ILE A 76 12.94 -1.45 -13.65
CA ILE A 76 13.96 -1.12 -12.64
C ILE A 76 15.25 -1.90 -12.90
N TYR A 77 15.14 -3.21 -13.08
CA TYR A 77 16.29 -4.09 -13.21
C TYR A 77 17.04 -3.83 -14.53
N GLY A 78 18.25 -3.29 -14.42
CA GLY A 78 19.10 -2.96 -15.56
C GLY A 78 18.91 -1.55 -16.12
N ALA A 79 17.86 -0.83 -15.75
CA ALA A 79 17.67 0.58 -16.12
C ALA A 79 18.71 1.50 -15.45
N TYR A 80 19.12 1.18 -14.22
CA TYR A 80 20.13 1.91 -13.45
C TYR A 80 21.58 1.54 -13.78
N SER A 81 21.85 0.96 -14.95
CA SER A 81 23.17 0.42 -15.35
C SER A 81 24.28 1.46 -15.63
N GLY A 82 24.19 2.67 -15.05
CA GLY A 82 25.09 3.80 -15.30
C GLY A 82 25.96 4.28 -14.12
N GLY A 83 25.88 3.68 -12.93
CA GLY A 83 26.60 4.14 -11.73
C GLY A 83 26.93 3.05 -10.70
N ASP A 84 27.46 3.45 -9.53
CA ASP A 84 27.80 2.56 -8.40
C ASP A 84 26.55 1.95 -7.70
N ASP A 85 25.35 2.41 -8.04
CA ASP A 85 24.08 1.87 -7.54
C ASP A 85 23.69 0.61 -8.33
N VAL A 86 24.19 -0.52 -7.86
CA VAL A 86 23.81 -1.83 -8.39
C VAL A 86 22.42 -2.19 -7.88
N THR A 87 21.42 -2.17 -8.77
CA THR A 87 20.09 -2.69 -8.47
C THR A 87 20.19 -4.15 -8.00
N PRO A 88 19.65 -4.52 -6.82
CA PRO A 88 19.81 -5.86 -6.28
C PRO A 88 19.25 -6.95 -7.23
N PRO A 89 20.03 -7.99 -7.58
CA PRO A 89 19.48 -9.09 -8.36
C PRO A 89 18.52 -9.91 -7.49
N ILE A 90 17.39 -10.28 -8.07
CA ILE A 90 16.41 -11.21 -7.48
C ILE A 90 16.17 -12.38 -8.43
N SER A 91 15.92 -13.56 -7.87
CA SER A 91 15.76 -14.81 -8.64
C SER A 91 14.30 -15.17 -8.88
N GLY A 92 13.37 -14.58 -8.13
CA GLY A 92 11.95 -14.75 -8.34
C GLY A 92 11.09 -13.83 -7.48
N PRO A 93 9.76 -13.90 -7.63
CA PRO A 93 8.83 -12.99 -6.98
C PRO A 93 8.94 -12.95 -5.46
N THR A 94 9.22 -14.09 -4.81
CA THR A 94 9.34 -14.17 -3.34
C THR A 94 10.45 -13.32 -2.77
N ASP A 95 11.45 -12.98 -3.58
CA ASP A 95 12.61 -12.20 -3.14
C ASP A 95 12.26 -10.71 -2.97
N ILE A 96 11.13 -10.23 -3.53
CA ILE A 96 10.69 -8.83 -3.40
C ILE A 96 10.56 -8.40 -1.94
N TRP A 97 10.11 -9.29 -1.07
CA TRP A 97 9.97 -8.98 0.37
C TRP A 97 11.29 -8.72 1.08
N ASN A 98 12.43 -9.04 0.47
CA ASN A 98 13.76 -8.67 0.98
C ASN A 98 14.20 -7.27 0.54
N LEU A 99 13.48 -6.67 -0.42
CA LEU A 99 13.81 -5.38 -1.02
C LEU A 99 12.84 -4.27 -0.63
N ILE A 100 11.71 -4.62 0.01
CA ILE A 100 10.71 -3.65 0.47
C ILE A 100 10.41 -3.84 1.96
N SER A 101 10.12 -2.73 2.63
CA SER A 101 9.87 -2.68 4.07
C SER A 101 8.77 -1.67 4.41
N GLU A 102 8.40 -1.63 5.69
CA GLU A 102 7.49 -0.62 6.26
C GLU A 102 6.19 -0.40 5.46
N PRO A 103 5.34 -1.44 5.32
CA PRO A 103 4.07 -1.30 4.61
C PRO A 103 3.17 -0.24 5.26
N GLY A 104 2.64 0.64 4.40
CA GLY A 104 1.59 1.59 4.72
C GLY A 104 0.34 1.35 3.88
N VAL A 105 -0.81 1.77 4.37
CA VAL A 105 -2.06 1.82 3.60
C VAL A 105 -2.61 3.22 3.68
N ALA A 106 -3.02 3.76 2.55
CA ALA A 106 -3.64 5.07 2.53
C ALA A 106 -4.92 5.10 1.69
N ILE A 107 -5.93 5.80 2.21
CA ILE A 107 -7.30 5.83 1.69
C ILE A 107 -7.68 7.30 1.46
N SER A 108 -7.80 7.69 0.19
CA SER A 108 -8.10 9.07 -0.20
C SER A 108 -9.60 9.38 -0.18
N ASP A 109 -9.95 10.67 -0.20
CA ASP A 109 -11.31 11.18 -0.36
C ASP A 109 -11.77 11.22 -1.84
N ILE A 110 -10.84 11.12 -2.80
CA ILE A 110 -11.09 11.20 -4.25
C ILE A 110 -11.66 9.87 -4.82
N ALA A 111 -11.74 8.81 -4.01
CA ALA A 111 -12.19 7.47 -4.38
C ALA A 111 -13.72 7.34 -4.63
N GLU A 112 -14.32 8.32 -5.32
CA GLU A 112 -15.70 8.21 -5.81
C GLU A 112 -15.72 8.17 -7.35
N PRO A 113 -16.39 7.16 -7.97
CA PRO A 113 -17.26 6.15 -7.35
C PRO A 113 -16.60 4.81 -6.97
N GLU A 114 -15.31 4.62 -7.25
CA GLU A 114 -14.63 3.32 -7.12
C GLU A 114 -13.77 3.24 -5.84
N ARG A 115 -13.85 2.12 -5.12
CA ARG A 115 -13.08 1.90 -3.87
C ARG A 115 -11.60 1.75 -4.19
N HIS A 116 -10.89 2.86 -4.20
CA HIS A 116 -9.44 2.90 -4.36
C HIS A 116 -8.73 3.04 -3.01
N PHE A 117 -7.60 2.36 -2.90
CA PHE A 117 -6.66 2.51 -1.80
C PHE A 117 -5.25 2.28 -2.32
N VAL A 118 -4.27 2.85 -1.62
CA VAL A 118 -2.86 2.71 -1.96
C VAL A 118 -2.19 1.87 -0.89
N VAL A 119 -1.31 0.96 -1.30
CA VAL A 119 -0.37 0.30 -0.41
C VAL A 119 1.02 0.80 -0.76
N SER A 120 1.72 1.33 0.24
CA SER A 120 3.08 1.85 0.07
C SER A 120 4.09 1.02 0.83
N PHE A 121 5.34 1.08 0.39
CA PHE A 121 6.49 0.46 1.03
C PHE A 121 7.70 1.39 0.90
N GLU A 122 8.62 1.30 1.84
CA GLU A 122 10.01 1.69 1.55
C GLU A 122 10.65 0.65 0.63
N CYS A 123 11.56 1.06 -0.26
CA CYS A 123 12.24 0.14 -1.15
C CYS A 123 13.74 0.45 -1.26
N VAL A 124 14.54 -0.60 -1.48
CA VAL A 124 16.01 -0.49 -1.52
C VAL A 124 16.50 0.26 -2.76
N TRP A 125 15.77 0.18 -3.88
CA TRP A 125 16.18 0.76 -5.16
C TRP A 125 15.81 2.23 -5.32
N ASP A 126 14.85 2.74 -4.55
CA ASP A 126 14.48 4.16 -4.51
C ASP A 126 14.19 4.57 -3.06
N PRO A 127 15.24 4.76 -2.24
CA PRO A 127 15.06 5.09 -0.82
C PRO A 127 14.52 6.51 -0.60
N GLU A 128 14.52 7.37 -1.62
CA GLU A 128 14.00 8.74 -1.52
C GLU A 128 12.49 8.80 -1.74
N HIS A 129 11.96 7.98 -2.65
CA HIS A 129 10.55 8.02 -3.02
C HIS A 129 9.78 6.76 -2.61
N GLY A 130 10.44 5.66 -2.26
CA GLY A 130 9.78 4.40 -1.92
C GLY A 130 8.98 3.79 -3.08
N LEU A 131 7.96 3.01 -2.73
CA LEU A 131 7.08 2.33 -3.66
C LEU A 131 5.62 2.56 -3.24
N SER A 132 4.73 2.81 -4.21
CA SER A 132 3.29 2.84 -4.02
C SER A 132 2.57 2.04 -5.08
N ILE A 133 1.51 1.34 -4.67
CA ILE A 133 0.68 0.51 -5.53
C ILE A 133 -0.77 0.92 -5.33
N LEU A 134 -1.43 1.33 -6.42
CA LEU A 134 -2.86 1.61 -6.42
C LEU A 134 -3.64 0.30 -6.57
N PHE A 135 -4.64 0.11 -5.73
CA PHE A 135 -5.56 -1.02 -5.79
C PHE A 135 -6.97 -0.59 -6.18
N ASN A 136 -7.63 -1.42 -6.99
CA ASN A 136 -9.01 -1.22 -7.40
C ASN A 136 -10.04 -1.76 -6.38
N ASP A 137 -11.33 -1.63 -6.68
CA ASP A 137 -12.44 -2.08 -5.85
C ASP A 137 -12.57 -3.62 -5.73
N ARG A 138 -11.74 -4.37 -6.46
CA ARG A 138 -11.61 -5.83 -6.39
C ARG A 138 -10.40 -6.28 -5.59
N GLY A 139 -9.58 -5.34 -5.10
CA GLY A 139 -8.34 -5.65 -4.39
C GLY A 139 -7.24 -6.17 -5.32
N GLU A 140 -7.29 -5.79 -6.60
CA GLU A 140 -6.26 -6.07 -7.59
C GLU A 140 -5.36 -4.83 -7.74
N PRO A 141 -4.03 -4.99 -7.82
CA PRO A 141 -3.13 -3.89 -8.14
C PRO A 141 -3.37 -3.46 -9.59
N VAL A 142 -3.42 -2.14 -9.83
CA VAL A 142 -3.70 -1.57 -11.16
C VAL A 142 -2.67 -0.57 -11.64
N ASP A 143 -1.90 0.02 -10.72
CA ASP A 143 -0.84 0.97 -11.05
C ASP A 143 0.29 0.91 -10.01
N ILE A 144 1.50 1.30 -10.41
CA ILE A 144 2.70 1.33 -9.58
C ILE A 144 3.46 2.65 -9.80
N GLY A 145 3.95 3.25 -8.71
CA GLY A 145 4.69 4.51 -8.75
C GLY A 145 5.52 4.76 -7.50
N GLY A 146 6.08 5.96 -7.39
CA GLY A 146 6.70 6.45 -6.17
C GLY A 146 5.65 6.81 -5.11
N GLN A 147 6.06 6.89 -3.84
CA GLN A 147 5.19 7.41 -2.79
C GLN A 147 4.80 8.86 -3.08
N GLY A 148 3.49 9.12 -3.07
CA GLY A 148 2.92 10.42 -3.41
C GLY A 148 2.38 10.54 -4.84
N ASP A 149 2.62 9.57 -5.72
CA ASP A 149 2.10 9.61 -7.10
C ASP A 149 0.58 9.36 -7.19
N HIS A 150 -0.01 8.84 -6.11
CA HIS A 150 -1.43 8.45 -6.04
C HIS A 150 -2.24 9.23 -4.99
N PHE A 151 -1.69 10.33 -4.46
CA PHE A 151 -2.31 11.23 -3.47
C PHE A 151 -2.43 12.66 -4.00
#